data_AF-A0A6L4A9N5-F1
#
_entry.id   AF-A0A6L4A9N5-F1
#
_cell.length_a   1.000
_cell.length_b   1.000
_cell.length_c   1.000
_cell.angle_alpha   90.00
_cell.angle_beta   90.00
_cell.angle_gamma   90.00
#
_symmetry.space_group_name_H-M   'P 1'
#
loop_
_entity.id
_entity.type
_entity.pdbx_description
1 polymer ?
#
loop_
_entity_poly.entity_id
_entity_poly.type
_entity_poly.pdbx_seq_one_letter_code
_entity_poly.pdbx_strand_id
1 'polypeptide(L)'
;MPLQDKLGSNCEIVLHLNFSLKLPAIYDSYGGRWSYLGYSFRQTNLGLWLPTIAIYQGDGNWYVPREYNIGEQTTPIAGDYDVELTVVNAPPSLQVAGPGEVAQPENNVWTFKLESARDLSISLSDAVQKTSAMAGGVLVELYYFPDNAPTGLNPAGHALDTAQKALVVFAQSYGPYPYERLVIVEGDFPDGMEFTGMVFVSEAWFRTWSGNNNDWLTIITAHEISHQWWYGLVSNDQGLNPYLDEALATYSELLFFERTDPEQVNWWWNFRILKHPTEDAVDSPVYNFTAFRGYIDAVYLRGVLMLQDVRDMVGDAAFFAWLKTYVANNRGRIATPSDLWGSLPPDEFTLVAEIRRTYLHAKDSAVAGEPTQQFNPSQVAE
;
A
#
# COMPACT_ATOMS: atom_id res chain seq x y z
N MET A 1 -10.46 -18.22 -17.26
CA MET A 1 -10.85 -19.29 -18.21
C MET A 1 -9.62 -20.12 -18.51
N PRO A 2 -9.67 -21.47 -18.45
CA PRO A 2 -8.52 -22.29 -18.80
C PRO A 2 -8.23 -22.20 -20.30
N LEU A 3 -6.95 -22.23 -20.68
CA LEU A 3 -6.53 -22.34 -22.09
C LEU A 3 -6.89 -23.73 -22.65
N GLN A 4 -7.21 -23.81 -23.94
CA GLN A 4 -7.49 -25.09 -24.60
C GLN A 4 -6.23 -25.96 -24.70
N ASP A 5 -5.09 -25.34 -24.99
CA ASP A 5 -3.78 -25.98 -25.03
C ASP A 5 -2.87 -25.37 -23.97
N LYS A 6 -1.90 -26.15 -23.47
CA LYS A 6 -0.86 -25.64 -22.58
C LYS A 6 0.00 -24.62 -23.32
N LEU A 7 0.25 -23.48 -22.69
CA LEU A 7 1.24 -22.52 -23.17
C LEU A 7 2.65 -23.11 -22.93
N GLY A 8 3.51 -23.10 -23.96
CA GLY A 8 4.89 -23.55 -23.82
C GLY A 8 5.75 -22.52 -23.06
N SER A 9 6.89 -22.96 -22.51
CA SER A 9 7.86 -22.04 -21.89
C SER A 9 8.32 -20.98 -22.87
N ASN A 10 8.42 -19.72 -22.42
CA ASN A 10 8.71 -18.54 -23.24
C ASN A 10 7.74 -18.28 -24.41
N CYS A 11 6.56 -18.91 -24.42
CA CYS A 11 5.50 -18.54 -25.36
C CYS A 11 4.63 -17.44 -24.76
N GLU A 12 4.17 -16.55 -25.63
CA GLU A 12 3.25 -15.47 -25.27
C GLU A 12 1.84 -15.80 -25.77
N ILE A 13 0.84 -15.28 -25.07
CA ILE A 13 -0.55 -15.27 -25.53
C ILE A 13 -1.15 -13.90 -25.26
N VAL A 14 -1.98 -13.43 -26.19
CA VAL A 14 -2.76 -12.22 -26.01
C VAL A 14 -4.18 -12.61 -25.62
N LEU A 15 -4.63 -12.13 -24.46
CA LEU A 15 -5.99 -12.30 -23.99
C LEU A 15 -6.80 -11.04 -24.30
N HIS A 16 -7.81 -11.18 -25.16
CA HIS A 16 -8.78 -10.12 -25.39
C HIS A 16 -10.00 -10.35 -24.50
N LEU A 17 -10.28 -9.40 -23.61
CA LEU A 17 -11.41 -9.45 -22.69
C LEU A 17 -12.27 -8.21 -22.84
N ASN A 18 -13.56 -8.42 -23.10
CA ASN A 18 -14.58 -7.38 -23.01
C ASN A 18 -15.40 -7.66 -21.75
N PHE A 19 -15.46 -6.68 -20.85
CA PHE A 19 -16.24 -6.78 -19.62
C PHE A 19 -17.00 -5.50 -19.36
N SER A 20 -17.97 -5.57 -18.45
CA SER A 20 -18.72 -4.41 -17.99
C SER A 20 -18.81 -4.49 -16.48
N LEU A 21 -18.47 -3.39 -15.82
CA LEU A 21 -18.52 -3.27 -14.37
C LEU A 21 -19.63 -2.30 -13.99
N LYS A 22 -20.47 -2.70 -13.04
CA LYS A 22 -21.40 -1.78 -12.38
C LYS A 22 -20.77 -1.32 -11.08
N LEU A 23 -20.33 -0.07 -11.04
CA LEU A 23 -19.73 0.50 -9.84
C LEU A 23 -20.76 0.56 -8.70
N PRO A 24 -20.41 0.13 -7.48
CA PRO A 24 -21.28 0.30 -6.33
C PRO A 24 -21.28 1.76 -5.85
N ALA A 25 -22.33 2.15 -5.14
CA ALA A 25 -22.31 3.42 -4.42
C ALA A 25 -21.35 3.31 -3.22
N ILE A 26 -20.58 4.36 -2.98
CA ILE A 26 -19.77 4.54 -1.79
C ILE A 26 -20.72 4.98 -0.66
N TYR A 27 -20.60 4.35 0.51
CA TYR A 27 -21.40 4.68 1.69
C TYR A 27 -20.49 5.10 2.84
N ASP A 28 -20.91 6.09 3.64
CA ASP A 28 -20.17 6.66 4.79
C ASP A 28 -19.85 5.69 5.94
N SER A 29 -20.21 4.42 5.81
CA SER A 29 -19.94 3.42 6.84
C SER A 29 -18.72 2.58 6.47
N TYR A 30 -17.88 2.29 7.47
CA TYR A 30 -16.78 1.31 7.45
C TYR A 30 -17.21 -0.13 7.05
N GLY A 31 -18.42 -0.33 6.52
CA GLY A 31 -18.97 -1.61 6.05
C GLY A 31 -19.28 -1.64 4.55
N GLY A 32 -19.05 -0.55 3.80
CA GLY A 32 -19.08 -0.56 2.34
C GLY A 32 -17.82 -1.22 1.81
N ARG A 33 -17.94 -2.39 1.18
CA ARG A 33 -16.78 -3.09 0.58
C ARG A 33 -16.14 -2.21 -0.51
N TRP A 34 -14.81 -2.07 -0.47
CA TRP A 34 -13.96 -1.45 -1.49
C TRP A 34 -14.41 -0.04 -1.89
N SER A 35 -14.47 0.92 -0.96
CA SER A 35 -14.91 2.31 -1.25
C SER A 35 -14.02 3.06 -2.26
N TYR A 36 -12.82 2.57 -2.52
CA TYR A 36 -11.93 2.99 -3.60
C TYR A 36 -12.30 2.37 -4.97
N LEU A 37 -13.31 1.49 -5.04
CA LEU A 37 -13.97 1.02 -6.24
C LEU A 37 -15.48 1.35 -6.16
N GLY A 38 -15.87 2.52 -6.62
CA GLY A 38 -17.26 2.96 -6.50
C GLY A 38 -17.48 4.40 -6.90
N TYR A 39 -18.68 4.91 -6.62
CA TYR A 39 -19.02 6.31 -6.83
C TYR A 39 -19.79 6.91 -5.64
N SER A 40 -19.48 8.16 -5.33
CA SER A 40 -20.25 9.05 -4.47
C SER A 40 -20.95 10.12 -5.32
N PHE A 41 -21.54 11.12 -4.68
CA PHE A 41 -22.11 12.28 -5.38
C PHE A 41 -21.05 13.25 -5.93
N ARG A 42 -19.78 13.16 -5.49
CA ARG A 42 -18.68 14.04 -5.90
C ARG A 42 -17.53 13.30 -6.58
N GLN A 43 -17.40 12.00 -6.39
CA GLN A 43 -16.20 11.25 -6.78
C GLN A 43 -16.56 9.90 -7.39
N THR A 44 -15.80 9.47 -8.38
CA THR A 44 -15.81 8.08 -8.87
C THR A 44 -14.39 7.54 -8.77
N ASN A 45 -14.22 6.41 -8.11
CA ASN A 45 -12.94 5.75 -7.90
C ASN A 45 -12.92 4.40 -8.61
N LEU A 46 -11.82 4.16 -9.34
CA LEU A 46 -11.52 2.95 -10.07
C LEU A 46 -10.27 2.32 -9.47
N GLY A 47 -10.38 1.74 -8.28
CA GLY A 47 -9.35 0.90 -7.67
C GLY A 47 -9.59 -0.58 -7.97
N LEU A 48 -8.54 -1.34 -8.30
CA LEU A 48 -8.62 -2.80 -8.59
C LEU A 48 -9.72 -3.18 -9.62
N TRP A 49 -10.03 -2.28 -10.55
CA TRP A 49 -11.13 -2.41 -11.50
C TRP A 49 -10.80 -3.23 -12.75
N LEU A 50 -9.50 -3.42 -13.02
CA LEU A 50 -9.00 -4.23 -14.13
C LEU A 50 -8.99 -5.71 -13.74
N PRO A 51 -9.47 -6.61 -14.61
CA PRO A 51 -9.36 -8.05 -14.41
C PRO A 51 -7.90 -8.48 -14.28
N THR A 52 -7.59 -9.20 -13.21
CA THR A 52 -6.26 -9.77 -12.97
C THR A 52 -6.24 -11.26 -13.30
N ILE A 53 -5.03 -11.77 -13.59
CA ILE A 53 -4.82 -13.19 -13.88
C ILE A 53 -4.52 -13.91 -12.56
N ALA A 54 -5.12 -15.09 -12.37
CA ALA A 54 -4.80 -15.95 -11.24
C ALA A 54 -3.31 -16.32 -11.24
N ILE A 55 -2.71 -16.45 -10.06
CA ILE A 55 -1.28 -16.77 -9.95
C ILE A 55 -1.08 -18.26 -10.17
N TYR A 56 -0.26 -18.64 -11.15
CA TYR A 56 0.10 -20.04 -11.34
C TYR A 56 1.04 -20.51 -10.23
N GLN A 57 0.71 -21.64 -9.58
CA GLN A 57 1.50 -22.20 -8.46
C GLN A 57 2.26 -23.49 -8.85
N GLY A 58 2.31 -23.84 -10.13
CA GLY A 58 2.87 -25.12 -10.56
C GLY A 58 1.86 -26.28 -10.48
N ASP A 59 2.21 -27.41 -11.11
CA ASP A 59 1.42 -28.66 -11.12
C ASP A 59 -0.07 -28.52 -11.50
N GLY A 60 -0.41 -27.51 -12.31
CA GLY A 60 -1.78 -27.23 -12.71
C GLY A 60 -2.63 -26.47 -11.66
N ASN A 61 -2.03 -26.04 -10.56
CA ASN A 61 -2.70 -25.27 -9.51
C ASN A 61 -2.62 -23.77 -9.76
N TRP A 62 -3.72 -23.07 -9.44
CA TRP A 62 -3.86 -21.63 -9.58
C TRP A 62 -4.36 -21.05 -8.27
N TYR A 63 -3.75 -19.95 -7.87
CA TYR A 63 -4.12 -19.20 -6.68
C TYR A 63 -4.93 -17.97 -7.05
N VAL A 64 -6.10 -17.89 -6.44
CA VAL A 64 -6.96 -16.70 -6.42
C VAL A 64 -7.19 -16.42 -4.96
N PRO A 65 -6.76 -15.26 -4.45
CA PRO A 65 -7.00 -14.91 -3.07
C PRO A 65 -8.49 -14.97 -2.73
N ARG A 66 -8.79 -15.49 -1.54
CA ARG A 66 -10.16 -15.59 -1.08
C ARG A 66 -10.65 -14.20 -0.66
N GLU A 67 -11.83 -13.82 -1.14
CA GLU A 67 -12.50 -12.62 -0.64
C GLU A 67 -12.81 -12.71 0.86
N TYR A 68 -12.55 -11.62 1.57
CA TYR A 68 -12.85 -11.50 2.99
C TYR A 68 -13.28 -10.07 3.33
N ASN A 69 -13.75 -9.84 4.56
CA ASN A 69 -14.25 -8.53 4.99
C ASN A 69 -13.24 -7.76 5.86
N ILE A 70 -12.05 -8.30 6.08
CA ILE A 70 -11.02 -7.75 6.98
C ILE A 70 -9.71 -7.66 6.22
N GLY A 71 -9.08 -6.48 6.26
CA GLY A 71 -7.85 -6.16 5.55
C GLY A 71 -8.01 -6.30 4.03
N GLU A 72 -6.87 -6.23 3.37
CA GLU A 72 -6.68 -6.44 1.95
C GLU A 72 -6.46 -7.94 1.69
N GLN A 73 -6.88 -8.43 0.53
CA GLN A 73 -6.63 -9.82 0.13
C GLN A 73 -5.97 -9.90 -1.24
N THR A 74 -5.32 -8.83 -1.71
CA THR A 74 -4.76 -8.86 -3.05
C THR A 74 -3.37 -9.50 -3.06
N THR A 75 -2.97 -10.00 -4.23
CA THR A 75 -1.60 -10.50 -4.46
C THR A 75 -1.21 -10.11 -5.88
N PRO A 76 -1.00 -8.81 -6.15
CA PRO A 76 -0.83 -8.32 -7.50
C PRO A 76 0.54 -8.72 -8.07
N ILE A 77 0.53 -9.32 -9.26
CA ILE A 77 1.74 -9.49 -10.06
C ILE A 77 2.04 -8.15 -10.72
N ALA A 78 3.32 -7.72 -10.70
CA ALA A 78 3.72 -6.50 -11.37
C ALA A 78 3.53 -6.60 -12.90
N GLY A 79 3.07 -5.52 -13.52
CA GLY A 79 2.89 -5.42 -14.96
C GLY A 79 2.96 -3.98 -15.45
N ASP A 80 2.94 -3.84 -16.77
CA ASP A 80 2.92 -2.55 -17.45
C ASP A 80 1.49 -2.24 -17.92
N TYR A 81 1.05 -1.01 -17.69
CA TYR A 81 -0.28 -0.52 -18.01
C TYR A 81 -0.19 0.58 -19.07
N ASP A 82 -0.90 0.40 -20.17
CA ASP A 82 -1.17 1.42 -21.19
C ASP A 82 -2.69 1.50 -21.38
N VAL A 83 -3.31 2.53 -20.80
CA VAL A 83 -4.77 2.64 -20.66
C VAL A 83 -5.27 3.93 -21.24
N GLU A 84 -6.29 3.83 -22.10
CA GLU A 84 -7.11 4.96 -22.54
C GLU A 84 -8.46 4.93 -21.82
N LEU A 85 -8.82 6.05 -21.20
CA LEU A 85 -10.09 6.28 -20.53
C LEU A 85 -10.90 7.33 -21.28
N THR A 86 -12.04 6.92 -21.82
CA THR A 86 -13.04 7.84 -22.38
C THR A 86 -14.20 8.04 -21.40
N VAL A 87 -14.49 9.28 -21.02
CA VAL A 87 -15.61 9.63 -20.14
C VAL A 87 -16.75 10.24 -20.94
N VAL A 88 -17.87 9.53 -21.03
CA VAL A 88 -19.05 10.02 -21.76
C VAL A 88 -19.69 11.17 -20.96
N ASN A 89 -19.97 12.29 -21.64
CA ASN A 89 -20.50 13.52 -21.04
C ASN A 89 -19.61 14.14 -19.96
N ALA A 90 -18.28 14.07 -20.13
CA ALA A 90 -17.33 14.72 -19.22
C ALA A 90 -17.63 16.22 -19.06
N PRO A 91 -17.87 16.74 -17.84
CA PRO A 91 -18.01 18.17 -17.63
C PRO A 91 -16.66 18.87 -17.83
N PRO A 92 -16.63 20.15 -18.25
CA PRO A 92 -15.38 20.89 -18.45
C PRO A 92 -14.51 21.03 -17.19
N SER A 93 -15.11 20.91 -16.00
CA SER A 93 -14.43 20.96 -14.71
C SER A 93 -13.85 19.61 -14.25
N LEU A 94 -14.11 18.51 -14.98
CA LEU A 94 -13.70 17.17 -14.59
C LEU A 94 -12.17 17.10 -14.42
N GLN A 95 -11.75 16.73 -13.22
CA GLN A 95 -10.39 16.30 -12.93
C GLN A 95 -10.34 14.78 -12.95
N VAL A 96 -9.29 14.24 -13.55
CA VAL A 96 -8.96 12.81 -13.54
C VAL A 96 -7.56 12.67 -12.96
N ALA A 97 -7.46 11.99 -11.82
CA ALA A 97 -6.23 11.69 -11.13
C ALA A 97 -5.81 10.25 -11.45
N GLY A 98 -4.53 10.07 -11.73
CA GLY A 98 -3.93 8.74 -11.91
C GLY A 98 -2.40 8.80 -11.93
N PRO A 99 -1.74 7.66 -11.63
CA PRO A 99 -0.29 7.53 -11.61
C PRO A 99 0.32 7.48 -13.02
N GLY A 100 1.64 7.33 -13.11
CA GLY A 100 2.33 7.07 -14.39
C GLY A 100 2.48 8.31 -15.27
N GLU A 101 2.68 8.20 -16.58
CA GLU A 101 2.60 9.32 -17.51
C GLU A 101 1.14 9.58 -17.89
N VAL A 102 0.66 10.81 -17.77
CA VAL A 102 -0.74 11.18 -18.04
C VAL A 102 -0.82 12.23 -19.14
N ALA A 103 -1.68 11.99 -20.13
CA ALA A 103 -2.04 12.95 -21.16
C ALA A 103 -3.55 13.00 -21.36
N GLN A 104 -4.04 14.14 -21.88
CA GLN A 104 -5.44 14.37 -22.20
C GLN A 104 -5.54 14.80 -23.68
N PRO A 105 -5.50 13.84 -24.63
CA PRO A 105 -5.52 14.16 -26.07
C PRO A 105 -6.81 14.85 -26.52
N GLU A 106 -7.94 14.57 -25.84
CA GLU A 106 -9.23 15.21 -26.08
C GLU A 106 -9.90 15.55 -24.74
N ASN A 107 -10.86 16.49 -24.75
CA ASN A 107 -11.51 16.96 -23.52
C ASN A 107 -12.14 15.85 -22.66
N ASN A 108 -12.51 14.72 -23.28
CA ASN A 108 -13.16 13.58 -22.63
C ASN A 108 -12.32 12.28 -22.71
N VAL A 109 -11.05 12.37 -23.09
CA VAL A 109 -10.14 11.22 -23.23
C VAL A 109 -8.86 11.47 -22.44
N TRP A 110 -8.47 10.51 -21.60
CA TRP A 110 -7.22 10.50 -20.86
C TRP A 110 -6.44 9.23 -21.16
N THR A 111 -5.12 9.34 -21.21
CA THR A 111 -4.22 8.19 -21.40
C THR A 111 -3.25 8.09 -20.24
N PHE A 112 -3.00 6.87 -19.77
CA PHE A 112 -2.13 6.55 -18.64
C PHE A 112 -1.09 5.52 -19.08
N LYS A 113 0.19 5.77 -18.79
CA LYS A 113 1.26 4.78 -18.92
C LYS A 113 1.98 4.57 -17.61
N LEU A 114 1.96 3.36 -17.09
CA LEU A 114 2.61 3.03 -15.82
C LEU A 114 3.33 1.69 -15.95
N GLU A 115 4.64 1.71 -15.86
CA GLU A 115 5.49 0.51 -15.97
C GLU A 115 5.77 -0.10 -14.58
N SER A 116 5.98 -1.42 -14.53
CA SER A 116 6.41 -2.14 -13.33
C SER A 116 5.52 -1.91 -12.10
N ALA A 117 4.21 -1.79 -12.30
CA ALA A 117 3.24 -1.49 -11.25
C ALA A 117 2.38 -2.68 -10.84
N ARG A 118 1.83 -2.64 -9.63
CA ARG A 118 0.95 -3.69 -9.09
C ARG A 118 -0.49 -3.55 -9.56
N ASP A 119 -0.86 -2.34 -9.87
CA ASP A 119 -2.22 -1.93 -10.18
C ASP A 119 -2.17 -0.60 -10.94
N LEU A 120 -3.30 -0.26 -11.56
CA LEU A 120 -3.56 1.09 -12.09
C LEU A 120 -4.89 1.58 -11.55
N SER A 121 -4.82 2.55 -10.64
CA SER A 121 -5.99 3.22 -10.06
C SER A 121 -6.24 4.58 -10.68
N ILE A 122 -7.52 4.96 -10.78
CA ILE A 122 -7.95 6.25 -11.33
C ILE A 122 -9.05 6.83 -10.44
N SER A 123 -9.00 8.14 -10.17
CA SER A 123 -10.09 8.87 -9.51
C SER A 123 -10.59 10.01 -10.37
N LEU A 124 -11.91 10.21 -10.39
CA LEU A 124 -12.60 11.22 -11.18
C LEU A 124 -13.47 12.09 -10.29
N SER A 125 -13.35 13.40 -10.41
CA SER A 125 -14.24 14.35 -9.73
C SER A 125 -14.23 15.70 -10.42
N ASP A 126 -15.38 16.36 -10.51
CA ASP A 126 -15.52 17.74 -10.97
C ASP A 126 -15.56 18.76 -9.80
N ALA A 127 -15.45 18.26 -8.56
CA ALA A 127 -15.49 19.05 -7.34
C ALA A 127 -14.10 19.24 -6.69
N VAL A 128 -13.10 18.46 -7.09
CA VAL A 128 -11.73 18.56 -6.55
C VAL A 128 -10.94 19.71 -7.18
N GLN A 129 -9.99 20.23 -6.41
CA GLN A 129 -8.90 21.07 -6.88
C GLN A 129 -7.59 20.30 -6.85
N LYS A 130 -6.61 20.77 -7.62
CA LYS A 130 -5.26 20.19 -7.65
C LYS A 130 -4.22 21.18 -7.13
N THR A 131 -3.33 20.70 -6.27
CA THR A 131 -2.09 21.39 -5.90
C THR A 131 -0.90 20.44 -6.06
N SER A 132 0.32 20.96 -6.13
CA SER A 132 1.51 20.13 -6.34
C SER A 132 2.79 20.79 -5.83
N ALA A 133 3.79 19.96 -5.54
CA ALA A 133 5.13 20.41 -5.18
C ALA A 133 6.18 19.33 -5.50
N MET A 134 7.46 19.73 -5.61
CA MET A 134 8.56 18.79 -5.85
C MET A 134 9.12 18.24 -4.54
N ALA A 135 9.46 16.95 -4.50
CA ALA A 135 10.19 16.32 -3.40
C ALA A 135 11.21 15.32 -3.94
N GLY A 136 12.51 15.53 -3.68
CA GLY A 136 13.56 14.59 -4.09
C GLY A 136 13.64 14.32 -5.60
N GLY A 137 13.17 15.24 -6.45
CA GLY A 137 13.10 15.05 -7.90
C GLY A 137 11.78 14.44 -8.40
N VAL A 138 10.85 14.11 -7.51
CA VAL A 138 9.52 13.58 -7.81
C VAL A 138 8.49 14.71 -7.73
N LEU A 139 7.57 14.77 -8.69
CA LEU A 139 6.40 15.64 -8.62
C LEU A 139 5.35 14.99 -7.72
N VAL A 140 4.99 15.66 -6.63
CA VAL A 140 3.91 15.23 -5.73
C VAL A 140 2.67 16.06 -6.04
N GLU A 141 1.59 15.41 -6.45
CA GLU A 141 0.30 16.06 -6.73
C GLU A 141 -0.73 15.66 -5.69
N LEU A 142 -1.59 16.59 -5.28
CA LEU A 142 -2.72 16.33 -4.40
C LEU A 142 -4.00 16.84 -5.04
N TYR A 143 -4.98 15.95 -5.16
CA TYR A 143 -6.36 16.26 -5.53
C TYR A 143 -7.22 16.28 -4.26
N TYR A 144 -7.84 17.41 -3.94
CA TYR A 144 -8.52 17.63 -2.67
C TYR A 144 -9.86 18.36 -2.84
N PHE A 145 -10.77 18.21 -1.88
CA PHE A 145 -12.04 18.91 -1.84
C PHE A 145 -11.88 20.26 -1.12
N PRO A 146 -12.03 21.41 -1.80
CA PRO A 146 -11.83 22.71 -1.16
C PRO A 146 -12.94 23.10 -0.18
N ASP A 147 -14.08 22.38 -0.19
CA ASP A 147 -15.31 22.75 0.53
C ASP A 147 -15.40 22.18 1.96
N ASN A 148 -14.52 21.25 2.34
CA ASN A 148 -14.55 20.60 3.66
C ASN A 148 -13.41 21.02 4.61
N ALA A 149 -12.54 21.94 4.17
CA ALA A 149 -11.44 22.43 5.00
C ALA A 149 -11.96 23.15 6.26
N PRO A 150 -11.42 22.87 7.46
CA PRO A 150 -11.78 23.61 8.66
C PRO A 150 -11.46 25.10 8.54
N THR A 151 -12.33 25.95 9.09
CA THR A 151 -12.18 27.42 9.03
C THR A 151 -10.80 27.86 9.53
N GLY A 152 -10.05 28.55 8.65
CA GLY A 152 -8.74 29.12 8.98
C GLY A 152 -7.58 28.12 8.91
N LEU A 153 -7.83 26.87 8.53
CA LEU A 153 -6.81 25.84 8.34
C LEU A 153 -6.63 25.51 6.85
N ASN A 154 -5.51 24.86 6.53
CA ASN A 154 -5.18 24.40 5.18
C ASN A 154 -4.77 22.91 5.20
N PRO A 155 -5.71 21.97 5.37
CA PRO A 155 -5.40 20.54 5.42
C PRO A 155 -4.77 20.03 4.12
N ALA A 156 -5.15 20.58 2.96
CA ALA A 156 -4.53 20.23 1.68
C ALA A 156 -3.04 20.60 1.62
N GLY A 157 -2.68 21.80 2.09
CA GLY A 157 -1.28 22.20 2.23
C GLY A 157 -0.50 21.32 3.20
N HIS A 158 -1.14 20.93 4.32
CA HIS A 158 -0.54 20.04 5.31
C HIS A 158 -0.29 18.62 4.78
N ALA A 159 -1.29 18.04 4.09
CA ALA A 159 -1.17 16.73 3.47
C ALA A 159 -0.08 16.72 2.39
N LEU A 160 -0.01 17.76 1.54
CA LEU A 160 1.04 17.89 0.53
C LEU A 160 2.44 17.97 1.18
N ASP A 161 2.62 18.80 2.20
CA ASP A 161 3.90 18.91 2.93
C ASP A 161 4.28 17.59 3.61
N THR A 162 3.32 16.92 4.23
CA THR A 162 3.51 15.58 4.83
C THR A 162 3.97 14.58 3.78
N ALA A 163 3.31 14.52 2.62
CA ALA A 163 3.69 13.63 1.52
C ALA A 163 5.10 13.91 0.99
N GLN A 164 5.49 15.18 0.83
CA GLN A 164 6.85 15.55 0.41
C GLN A 164 7.90 15.08 1.41
N LYS A 165 7.68 15.30 2.71
CA LYS A 165 8.59 14.86 3.78
C LYS A 165 8.67 13.35 3.87
N ALA A 166 7.52 12.66 3.83
CA ALA A 166 7.42 11.20 3.88
C ALA A 166 8.22 10.57 2.73
N LEU A 167 8.03 11.07 1.51
CA LEU A 167 8.76 10.59 0.34
C LEU A 167 10.29 10.70 0.52
N VAL A 168 10.78 11.82 1.05
CA VAL A 168 12.22 12.02 1.31
C VAL A 168 12.73 11.09 2.41
N VAL A 169 11.99 10.99 3.53
CA VAL A 169 12.36 10.14 4.68
C VAL A 169 12.43 8.68 4.28
N PHE A 170 11.42 8.16 3.57
CA PHE A 170 11.37 6.77 3.17
C PHE A 170 12.36 6.47 2.05
N ALA A 171 12.60 7.40 1.12
CA ALA A 171 13.65 7.23 0.12
C ALA A 171 15.05 7.08 0.74
N GLN A 172 15.34 7.85 1.79
CA GLN A 172 16.60 7.73 2.54
C GLN A 172 16.69 6.42 3.35
N SER A 173 15.55 5.96 3.86
CA SER A 173 15.46 4.80 4.75
C SER A 173 15.46 3.47 4.00
N TYR A 174 14.82 3.40 2.83
CA TYR A 174 14.52 2.14 2.14
C TYR A 174 15.10 2.06 0.72
N GLY A 175 15.53 3.19 0.14
CA GLY A 175 16.03 3.28 -1.23
C GLY A 175 15.15 4.18 -2.10
N PRO A 176 15.58 4.54 -3.32
CA PRO A 176 14.91 5.55 -4.13
C PRO A 176 13.48 5.15 -4.54
N TYR A 177 12.57 6.11 -4.51
CA TYR A 177 11.24 5.99 -5.12
C TYR A 177 11.38 5.79 -6.64
N PRO A 178 10.65 4.86 -7.26
CA PRO A 178 10.93 4.43 -8.64
C PRO A 178 10.30 5.30 -9.73
N TYR A 179 9.36 6.19 -9.40
CA TYR A 179 8.59 6.95 -10.38
C TYR A 179 8.90 8.45 -10.31
N GLU A 180 8.62 9.18 -11.40
CA GLU A 180 8.80 10.64 -11.45
C GLU A 180 7.63 11.41 -10.83
N ARG A 181 6.49 10.75 -10.61
CA ARG A 181 5.29 11.36 -10.06
C ARG A 181 4.63 10.46 -9.01
N LEU A 182 4.13 11.09 -7.96
CA LEU A 182 3.32 10.48 -6.91
C LEU A 182 2.03 11.30 -6.75
N VAL A 183 0.89 10.64 -6.72
CA VAL A 183 -0.42 11.29 -6.62
C VAL A 183 -1.07 10.95 -5.28
N ILE A 184 -1.65 11.96 -4.64
CA ILE A 184 -2.49 11.80 -3.45
C ILE A 184 -3.89 12.27 -3.85
N VAL A 185 -4.89 11.48 -3.48
CA VAL A 185 -6.30 11.82 -3.71
C VAL A 185 -7.01 11.82 -2.37
N GLU A 186 -7.68 12.94 -2.07
CA GLU A 186 -8.65 12.97 -0.98
C GLU A 186 -9.84 12.07 -1.35
N GLY A 187 -9.99 10.96 -0.63
CA GLY A 187 -11.04 9.97 -0.86
C GLY A 187 -12.33 10.35 -0.15
N ASP A 188 -13.45 10.41 -0.88
CA ASP A 188 -14.79 10.64 -0.33
C ASP A 188 -15.35 9.35 0.33
N PHE A 189 -14.53 8.73 1.19
CA PHE A 189 -14.79 7.50 1.94
C PHE A 189 -13.91 7.43 3.20
N PRO A 190 -14.27 6.65 4.23
CA PRO A 190 -13.64 6.74 5.56
C PRO A 190 -12.37 5.88 5.70
N ASP A 191 -11.49 5.82 4.68
CA ASP A 191 -10.29 4.98 4.72
C ASP A 191 -9.11 5.52 3.89
N GLY A 192 -7.94 4.89 4.06
CA GLY A 192 -6.78 4.99 3.18
C GLY A 192 -6.80 3.89 2.10
N MET A 193 -5.88 3.97 1.12
CA MET A 193 -5.62 2.89 0.15
C MET A 193 -4.37 3.21 -0.69
N GLU A 194 -3.51 2.20 -0.83
CA GLU A 194 -2.08 2.33 -1.10
C GLU A 194 -1.61 2.00 -2.52
N PHE A 195 -2.39 2.35 -3.54
CA PHE A 195 -2.09 1.99 -4.94
C PHE A 195 -0.71 2.42 -5.45
N THR A 196 -0.25 1.76 -6.51
CA THR A 196 1.05 2.06 -7.11
C THR A 196 1.07 3.47 -7.72
N GLY A 197 1.93 4.35 -7.19
CA GLY A 197 2.08 5.72 -7.69
C GLY A 197 0.92 6.67 -7.35
N MET A 198 -0.12 6.19 -6.68
CA MET A 198 -1.27 6.98 -6.26
C MET A 198 -1.82 6.45 -4.94
N VAL A 199 -2.12 7.32 -3.98
CA VAL A 199 -2.75 6.88 -2.72
C VAL A 199 -4.02 7.67 -2.44
N PHE A 200 -4.92 7.06 -1.67
CA PHE A 200 -6.09 7.73 -1.13
C PHE A 200 -5.90 8.08 0.34
N VAL A 201 -6.36 9.25 0.74
CA VAL A 201 -6.44 9.67 2.14
C VAL A 201 -7.85 10.20 2.40
N SER A 202 -8.56 9.64 3.37
CA SER A 202 -9.96 9.98 3.66
C SER A 202 -10.21 11.47 3.86
N GLU A 203 -11.28 11.98 3.24
CA GLU A 203 -11.84 13.32 3.45
C GLU A 203 -12.13 13.61 4.93
N ALA A 204 -12.44 12.57 5.71
CA ALA A 204 -12.71 12.71 7.14
C ALA A 204 -11.49 13.27 7.89
N TRP A 205 -10.27 12.90 7.49
CA TRP A 205 -9.04 13.41 8.12
C TRP A 205 -8.70 14.83 7.67
N PHE A 206 -9.03 15.21 6.42
CA PHE A 206 -8.91 16.60 5.98
C PHE A 206 -9.89 17.50 6.75
N ARG A 207 -11.15 17.07 6.85
CA ARG A 207 -12.22 17.82 7.52
C ARG A 207 -12.04 17.93 9.03
N THR A 208 -11.37 16.97 9.67
CA THR A 208 -11.19 16.96 11.13
C THR A 208 -9.80 17.38 11.59
N TRP A 209 -8.90 17.69 10.65
CA TRP A 209 -7.55 18.10 10.97
C TRP A 209 -7.53 19.30 11.92
N SER A 210 -6.82 19.15 13.04
CA SER A 210 -6.79 20.14 14.12
C SER A 210 -5.83 21.31 13.90
N GLY A 211 -5.05 21.27 12.81
CA GLY A 211 -3.98 22.24 12.56
C GLY A 211 -2.61 21.83 13.12
N ASN A 212 -2.51 20.63 13.71
CA ASN A 212 -1.29 20.13 14.33
C ASN A 212 -0.69 18.95 13.53
N ASN A 213 0.62 18.73 13.67
CA ASN A 213 1.30 17.60 13.05
C ASN A 213 0.95 16.27 13.73
N ASN A 214 0.59 16.29 15.01
CA ASN A 214 0.21 15.10 15.77
C ASN A 214 -1.29 14.76 15.58
N ASP A 215 -1.67 14.50 14.34
CA ASP A 215 -3.05 14.29 13.90
C ASP A 215 -3.13 13.11 12.91
N TRP A 216 -4.34 12.57 12.71
CA TRP A 216 -4.56 11.45 11.79
C TRP A 216 -4.22 11.80 10.35
N LEU A 217 -4.45 13.05 9.91
CA LEU A 217 -4.10 13.46 8.55
C LEU A 217 -2.60 13.25 8.29
N THR A 218 -1.74 13.56 9.27
CA THR A 218 -0.29 13.32 9.17
C THR A 218 0.03 11.83 9.19
N ILE A 219 -0.53 11.10 10.17
CA ILE A 219 -0.25 9.67 10.36
C ILE A 219 -0.61 8.90 9.09
N ILE A 220 -1.84 9.05 8.60
CA ILE A 220 -2.32 8.27 7.47
C ILE A 220 -1.61 8.71 6.19
N THR A 221 -1.42 10.01 5.94
CA THR A 221 -0.66 10.44 4.75
C THR A 221 0.75 9.83 4.74
N ALA A 222 1.46 9.80 5.87
CA ALA A 222 2.77 9.14 5.94
C ALA A 222 2.66 7.61 5.75
N HIS A 223 1.65 6.97 6.35
CA HIS A 223 1.37 5.54 6.20
C HIS A 223 1.17 5.16 4.73
N GLU A 224 0.23 5.80 4.04
CA GLU A 224 -0.08 5.53 2.63
C GLU A 224 1.14 5.73 1.72
N ILE A 225 1.92 6.78 1.94
CA ILE A 225 3.13 7.03 1.13
C ILE A 225 4.22 5.97 1.38
N SER A 226 4.27 5.36 2.55
CA SER A 226 5.26 4.31 2.83
C SER A 226 5.03 3.03 2.03
N HIS A 227 3.76 2.74 1.68
CA HIS A 227 3.41 1.57 0.87
C HIS A 227 3.95 1.62 -0.56
N GLN A 228 4.43 2.77 -1.01
CA GLN A 228 5.20 2.85 -2.25
C GLN A 228 6.45 1.96 -2.22
N TRP A 229 6.99 1.68 -1.01
CA TRP A 229 7.99 0.63 -0.79
C TRP A 229 7.35 -0.70 -0.36
N TRP A 230 6.39 -0.64 0.55
CA TRP A 230 5.72 -1.79 1.17
C TRP A 230 4.36 -2.07 0.53
N TYR A 231 4.34 -2.88 -0.53
CA TYR A 231 3.25 -3.16 -1.50
C TYR A 231 3.74 -2.83 -2.91
N GLY A 232 4.01 -1.56 -3.19
CA GLY A 232 4.34 -1.05 -4.52
C GLY A 232 5.63 -1.69 -5.06
N LEU A 233 6.77 -1.38 -4.44
CA LEU A 233 8.06 -1.99 -4.81
C LEU A 233 8.15 -3.46 -4.41
N VAL A 234 7.90 -3.78 -3.15
CA VAL A 234 7.91 -5.14 -2.62
C VAL A 234 6.50 -5.52 -2.22
N SER A 235 5.88 -6.42 -2.98
CA SER A 235 4.53 -6.88 -2.70
C SER A 235 4.55 -8.13 -1.82
N ASN A 236 3.39 -8.52 -1.31
CA ASN A 236 3.14 -9.71 -0.52
C ASN A 236 1.77 -10.28 -0.90
N ASP A 237 1.50 -11.49 -0.45
CA ASP A 237 0.12 -11.93 -0.32
C ASP A 237 -0.49 -11.21 0.89
N GLN A 238 -1.28 -10.15 0.64
CA GLN A 238 -1.85 -9.33 1.71
C GLN A 238 -2.84 -10.13 2.57
N GLY A 239 -3.47 -11.16 2.01
CA GLY A 239 -4.37 -12.02 2.78
C GLY A 239 -3.63 -12.96 3.74
N LEU A 240 -2.51 -13.53 3.30
CA LEU A 240 -1.75 -14.53 4.06
C LEU A 240 -0.63 -13.95 4.92
N ASN A 241 0.03 -12.88 4.48
CA ASN A 241 1.17 -12.27 5.15
C ASN A 241 1.03 -10.74 5.23
N PRO A 242 -0.06 -10.20 5.81
CA PRO A 242 -0.35 -8.76 5.85
C PRO A 242 0.64 -7.93 6.69
N TYR A 243 1.56 -8.54 7.43
CA TYR A 243 2.54 -7.76 8.19
C TYR A 243 3.72 -7.29 7.33
N LEU A 244 3.90 -7.88 6.13
CA LEU A 244 5.00 -7.53 5.21
C LEU A 244 4.77 -6.20 4.49
N ASP A 245 3.55 -5.69 4.52
CA ASP A 245 3.16 -4.35 4.15
C ASP A 245 2.78 -3.55 5.39
N GLU A 246 1.79 -4.00 6.16
CA GLU A 246 1.12 -3.13 7.14
C GLU A 246 1.92 -2.82 8.39
N ALA A 247 2.69 -3.79 8.90
CA ALA A 247 3.58 -3.52 10.04
C ALA A 247 4.71 -2.57 9.63
N LEU A 248 5.24 -2.73 8.41
CA LEU A 248 6.30 -1.89 7.88
C LEU A 248 5.80 -0.48 7.56
N ALA A 249 4.58 -0.35 7.03
CA ALA A 249 3.94 0.93 6.81
C ALA A 249 3.65 1.66 8.12
N THR A 250 3.10 0.95 9.10
CA THR A 250 2.87 1.50 10.45
C THR A 250 4.18 1.92 11.13
N TYR A 251 5.26 1.13 10.98
CA TYR A 251 6.58 1.50 11.50
C TYR A 251 7.15 2.73 10.79
N SER A 252 6.81 2.92 9.51
CA SER A 252 7.18 4.11 8.74
C SER A 252 6.54 5.38 9.30
N GLU A 253 5.36 5.31 9.92
CA GLU A 253 4.77 6.44 10.65
C GLU A 253 5.68 6.91 11.79
N LEU A 254 6.21 5.98 12.60
CA LEU A 254 7.15 6.29 13.68
C LEU A 254 8.40 6.97 13.12
N LEU A 255 8.97 6.40 12.06
CA LEU A 255 10.16 6.96 11.41
C LEU A 255 9.91 8.35 10.84
N PHE A 256 8.71 8.62 10.33
CA PHE A 256 8.33 9.95 9.89
C PHE A 256 8.47 10.94 11.05
N PHE A 257 7.81 10.69 12.18
CA PHE A 257 7.91 11.55 13.37
C PHE A 257 9.33 11.65 13.93
N GLU A 258 10.10 10.55 13.97
CA GLU A 258 11.51 10.58 14.38
C GLU A 258 12.37 11.54 13.54
N ARG A 259 12.03 11.74 12.27
CA ARG A 259 12.81 12.54 11.33
C ARG A 259 12.29 13.97 11.16
N THR A 260 10.99 14.19 11.31
CA THR A 260 10.36 15.48 11.04
C THR A 260 9.95 16.24 12.30
N ASP A 261 9.47 15.52 13.32
CA ASP A 261 8.87 16.09 14.54
C ASP A 261 9.23 15.23 15.78
N PRO A 262 10.51 15.15 16.17
CA PRO A 262 10.98 14.22 17.20
C PRO A 262 10.29 14.40 18.57
N GLU A 263 9.81 15.60 18.88
CA GLU A 263 9.05 15.90 20.09
C GLU A 263 7.69 15.18 20.15
N GLN A 264 7.16 14.75 19.00
CA GLN A 264 5.88 14.05 18.90
C GLN A 264 6.01 12.53 18.98
N VAL A 265 7.22 11.97 18.98
CA VAL A 265 7.46 10.52 19.06
C VAL A 265 6.80 9.91 20.30
N ASN A 266 6.91 10.55 21.46
CA ASN A 266 6.25 10.09 22.69
C ASN A 266 4.72 10.13 22.58
N TRP A 267 4.17 11.15 21.91
CA TRP A 267 2.73 11.20 21.65
C TRP A 267 2.33 10.04 20.72
N TRP A 268 3.10 9.79 19.66
CA TRP A 268 2.81 8.74 18.68
C TRP A 268 2.78 7.37 19.33
N TRP A 269 3.80 7.03 20.14
CA TRP A 269 3.82 5.76 20.90
C TRP A 269 2.59 5.61 21.80
N ASN A 270 2.24 6.67 22.54
CA ASN A 270 1.06 6.65 23.41
C ASN A 270 -0.25 6.55 22.63
N PHE A 271 -0.35 7.21 21.48
CA PHE A 271 -1.57 7.30 20.69
C PHE A 271 -1.80 6.04 19.87
N ARG A 272 -0.79 5.57 19.15
CA ARG A 272 -0.87 4.42 18.24
C ARG A 272 -0.70 3.09 18.95
N ILE A 273 0.25 2.98 19.89
CA ILE A 273 0.69 1.66 20.37
C ILE A 273 0.22 1.38 21.79
N LEU A 274 0.58 2.20 22.78
CA LEU A 274 0.41 1.86 24.20
C LEU A 274 -1.06 1.78 24.67
N LYS A 275 -1.98 2.39 23.93
CA LYS A 275 -3.43 2.31 24.20
C LYS A 275 -4.11 1.08 23.59
N HIS A 276 -3.37 0.28 22.83
CA HIS A 276 -3.89 -0.80 22.00
C HIS A 276 -3.09 -2.10 22.21
N PRO A 277 -2.98 -2.60 23.46
CA PRO A 277 -2.22 -3.80 23.73
C PRO A 277 -2.92 -5.04 23.15
N THR A 278 -2.14 -5.95 22.57
CA THR A 278 -2.57 -7.29 22.17
C THR A 278 -1.41 -8.27 22.29
N GLU A 279 -1.74 -9.57 22.40
CA GLU A 279 -0.79 -10.69 22.40
C GLU A 279 -0.90 -11.57 21.14
N ASP A 280 -1.85 -11.27 20.25
CA ASP A 280 -2.05 -12.00 19.00
C ASP A 280 -0.79 -11.93 18.13
N ALA A 281 -0.47 -12.99 17.38
CA ALA A 281 0.76 -12.98 16.60
C ALA A 281 0.66 -12.06 15.38
N VAL A 282 1.79 -11.44 15.05
CA VAL A 282 1.92 -10.44 13.97
C VAL A 282 1.75 -11.08 12.59
N ASP A 283 2.19 -12.32 12.39
CA ASP A 283 2.06 -13.08 11.13
C ASP A 283 0.68 -13.73 10.93
N SER A 284 -0.35 -13.26 11.63
CA SER A 284 -1.71 -13.78 11.47
C SER A 284 -2.28 -13.40 10.10
N PRO A 285 -2.73 -14.37 9.28
CA PRO A 285 -3.50 -14.08 8.07
C PRO A 285 -4.77 -13.30 8.38
N VAL A 286 -5.22 -12.47 7.44
CA VAL A 286 -6.45 -11.68 7.59
C VAL A 286 -7.67 -12.56 7.89
N TYR A 287 -7.66 -13.79 7.36
CA TYR A 287 -8.72 -14.79 7.49
C TYR A 287 -8.93 -15.30 8.92
N ASN A 288 -7.99 -15.04 9.83
CA ASN A 288 -8.09 -15.44 11.23
C ASN A 288 -8.89 -14.43 12.07
N PHE A 289 -9.16 -13.23 11.55
CA PHE A 289 -9.81 -12.16 12.28
C PHE A 289 -11.28 -12.03 11.92
N THR A 290 -12.13 -11.85 12.92
CA THR A 290 -13.56 -11.59 12.71
C THR A 290 -13.93 -10.12 12.84
N ALA A 291 -12.99 -9.26 13.26
CA ALA A 291 -13.17 -7.84 13.45
C ALA A 291 -11.91 -7.05 13.08
N PHE A 292 -12.10 -5.88 12.46
CA PHE A 292 -11.02 -5.06 11.92
C PHE A 292 -10.06 -4.56 13.01
N ARG A 293 -10.59 -4.23 14.20
CA ARG A 293 -9.75 -3.76 15.31
C ARG A 293 -8.74 -4.80 15.77
N GLY A 294 -9.14 -6.07 15.91
CA GLY A 294 -8.23 -7.14 16.32
C GLY A 294 -7.12 -7.37 15.29
N TYR A 295 -7.46 -7.28 14.00
CA TYR A 295 -6.49 -7.31 12.89
C TYR A 295 -5.48 -6.16 12.99
N ILE A 296 -5.95 -4.93 13.16
CA ILE A 296 -5.09 -3.74 13.33
C ILE A 296 -4.18 -3.87 14.55
N ASP A 297 -4.73 -4.26 15.71
CA ASP A 297 -3.96 -4.44 16.94
C ASP A 297 -2.79 -5.44 16.73
N ALA A 298 -3.08 -6.58 16.12
CA ALA A 298 -2.13 -7.68 15.95
C ALA A 298 -1.10 -7.42 14.85
N VAL A 299 -1.55 -7.07 13.65
CA VAL A 299 -0.68 -7.01 12.45
C VAL A 299 0.06 -5.69 12.39
N TYR A 300 -0.61 -4.57 12.63
CA TYR A 300 -0.05 -3.23 12.44
C TYR A 300 0.72 -2.82 13.70
N LEU A 301 0.02 -2.74 14.83
CA LEU A 301 0.53 -2.06 16.02
C LEU A 301 1.50 -2.95 16.82
N ARG A 302 1.18 -4.22 17.00
CA ARG A 302 2.14 -5.17 17.58
C ARG A 302 3.29 -5.47 16.60
N GLY A 303 3.05 -5.35 15.29
CA GLY A 303 4.11 -5.37 14.29
C GLY A 303 5.17 -4.27 14.48
N VAL A 304 4.76 -3.06 14.88
CA VAL A 304 5.69 -1.98 15.25
C VAL A 304 6.55 -2.37 16.44
N LEU A 305 5.96 -2.97 17.50
CA LEU A 305 6.72 -3.42 18.67
C LEU A 305 7.78 -4.46 18.28
N MET A 306 7.41 -5.42 17.42
CA MET A 306 8.35 -6.40 16.88
C MET A 306 9.51 -5.73 16.14
N LEU A 307 9.20 -4.82 15.20
CA LEU A 307 10.23 -4.13 14.42
C LEU A 307 11.11 -3.23 15.30
N GLN A 308 10.55 -2.59 16.32
CA GLN A 308 11.31 -1.80 17.28
C GLN A 308 12.24 -2.68 18.11
N ASP A 309 11.78 -3.83 18.62
CA ASP A 309 12.63 -4.75 19.38
C ASP A 309 13.78 -5.30 18.51
N VAL A 310 13.51 -5.58 17.22
CA VAL A 310 14.56 -5.93 16.26
C VAL A 310 15.57 -4.79 16.13
N ARG A 311 15.11 -3.55 15.89
CA ARG A 311 15.98 -2.37 15.76
C ARG A 311 16.82 -2.13 17.00
N ASP A 312 16.24 -2.26 18.20
CA ASP A 312 16.95 -2.08 19.47
C ASP A 312 18.02 -3.16 19.68
N MET A 313 17.76 -4.38 19.21
CA MET A 313 18.69 -5.51 19.32
C MET A 313 19.87 -5.42 18.35
N VAL A 314 19.63 -5.08 17.08
CA VAL A 314 20.68 -5.06 16.04
C VAL A 314 21.32 -3.68 15.86
N GLY A 315 20.64 -2.63 16.33
CA GLY A 315 21.01 -1.22 16.15
C GLY A 315 20.57 -0.65 14.80
N ASP A 316 20.41 0.68 14.74
CA ASP A 316 19.92 1.42 13.57
C ASP A 316 20.60 1.05 12.25
N ALA A 317 21.94 0.99 12.23
CA ALA A 317 22.68 0.75 11.00
C ALA A 317 22.37 -0.61 10.37
N ALA A 318 22.31 -1.66 11.20
CA ALA A 318 21.97 -3.01 10.75
C ALA A 318 20.47 -3.10 10.37
N PHE A 319 19.58 -2.50 11.16
CA PHE A 319 18.15 -2.49 10.88
C PHE A 319 17.81 -1.87 9.53
N PHE A 320 18.34 -0.68 9.23
CA PHE A 320 18.09 -0.04 7.93
C PHE A 320 18.84 -0.73 6.78
N ALA A 321 19.99 -1.35 7.03
CA ALA A 321 20.66 -2.17 6.03
C ALA A 321 19.85 -3.42 5.67
N TRP A 322 19.21 -4.05 6.66
CA TRP A 322 18.30 -5.17 6.48
C TRP A 322 17.10 -4.80 5.59
N LEU A 323 16.40 -3.71 5.91
CA LEU A 323 15.26 -3.25 5.12
C LEU A 323 15.65 -2.88 3.67
N LYS A 324 16.80 -2.21 3.48
CA LYS A 324 17.32 -1.91 2.13
C LYS A 324 17.68 -3.18 1.35
N THR A 325 18.23 -4.19 2.02
CA THR A 325 18.56 -5.49 1.42
C THR A 325 17.27 -6.22 1.01
N TYR A 326 16.26 -6.20 1.88
CA TYR A 326 14.94 -6.75 1.58
C TYR A 326 14.31 -6.09 0.34
N VAL A 327 14.32 -4.76 0.25
CA VAL A 327 13.85 -4.03 -0.93
C VAL A 327 14.64 -4.38 -2.18
N ALA A 328 15.98 -4.39 -2.09
CA ALA A 328 16.85 -4.66 -3.25
C ALA A 328 16.63 -6.08 -3.82
N ASN A 329 16.42 -7.08 -2.95
CA ASN A 329 16.26 -8.48 -3.36
C ASN A 329 14.85 -8.81 -3.88
N ASN A 330 13.84 -8.02 -3.49
CA ASN A 330 12.43 -8.34 -3.73
C ASN A 330 11.66 -7.30 -4.55
N ARG A 331 12.35 -6.28 -5.09
CA ARG A 331 11.74 -5.30 -6.00
C ARG A 331 11.04 -5.99 -7.17
N GLY A 332 9.77 -5.65 -7.40
CA GLY A 332 8.93 -6.23 -8.46
C GLY A 332 8.39 -7.63 -8.14
N ARG A 333 8.78 -8.24 -7.02
CA ARG A 333 8.36 -9.60 -6.62
C ARG A 333 7.25 -9.57 -5.58
N ILE A 334 6.58 -10.73 -5.45
CA ILE A 334 5.73 -11.06 -4.31
C ILE A 334 6.62 -11.78 -3.29
N ALA A 335 6.96 -11.08 -2.21
CA ALA A 335 7.84 -11.55 -1.15
C ALA A 335 7.07 -12.39 -0.12
N THR A 336 7.83 -13.25 0.56
CA THR A 336 7.37 -14.12 1.65
C THR A 336 8.04 -13.72 2.97
N PRO A 337 7.55 -14.21 4.12
CA PRO A 337 8.25 -14.04 5.40
C PRO A 337 9.71 -14.49 5.36
N SER A 338 10.00 -15.56 4.61
CA SER A 338 11.37 -16.06 4.44
C SER A 338 12.27 -15.08 3.71
N ASP A 339 11.74 -14.30 2.77
CA ASP A 339 12.51 -13.28 2.04
C ASP A 339 12.84 -12.09 2.95
N LEU A 340 11.89 -11.66 3.79
CA LEU A 340 12.12 -10.62 4.79
C LEU A 340 13.19 -11.06 5.79
N TRP A 341 12.95 -12.15 6.53
CA TRP A 341 13.88 -12.57 7.58
C TRP A 341 15.20 -13.10 7.00
N GLY A 342 15.18 -13.73 5.84
CA GLY A 342 16.38 -14.20 5.13
C GLY A 342 17.26 -13.07 4.58
N SER A 343 16.78 -11.82 4.57
CA SER A 343 17.59 -10.65 4.24
C SER A 343 18.50 -10.20 5.40
N LEU A 344 18.33 -10.76 6.62
CA LEU A 344 19.29 -10.56 7.70
C LEU A 344 20.56 -11.39 7.47
N PRO A 345 21.75 -10.85 7.80
CA PRO A 345 22.96 -11.66 7.96
C PRO A 345 22.72 -12.83 8.95
N PRO A 346 23.35 -14.01 8.76
CA PRO A 346 23.12 -15.19 9.60
C PRO A 346 23.27 -14.96 11.12
N ASP A 347 24.26 -14.16 11.51
CA ASP A 347 24.50 -13.82 12.92
C ASP A 347 23.38 -12.94 13.49
N GLU A 348 22.89 -11.95 12.73
CA GLU A 348 21.78 -11.08 13.12
C GLU A 348 20.44 -11.82 13.12
N PHE A 349 20.22 -12.71 12.14
CA PHE A 349 19.07 -13.61 12.11
C PHE A 349 18.98 -14.47 13.38
N THR A 350 20.14 -14.98 13.83
CA THR A 350 20.25 -15.76 15.07
C THR A 350 20.01 -14.89 16.30
N LEU A 351 20.55 -13.66 16.29
CA LEU A 351 20.44 -12.71 17.39
C LEU A 351 18.97 -12.34 17.70
N VAL A 352 18.13 -12.19 16.68
CA VAL A 352 16.72 -11.80 16.83
C VAL A 352 15.75 -12.98 16.96
N ALA A 353 16.25 -14.20 17.14
CA ALA A 353 15.41 -15.40 17.15
C ALA A 353 14.35 -15.40 18.27
N GLU A 354 14.68 -14.88 19.47
CA GLU A 354 13.71 -14.81 20.57
C GLU A 354 12.62 -13.76 20.32
N ILE A 355 12.96 -12.66 19.67
CA ILE A 355 11.98 -11.65 19.24
C ILE A 355 11.00 -12.29 18.26
N ARG A 356 11.49 -13.00 17.24
CA ARG A 356 10.62 -13.71 16.29
C ARG A 356 9.70 -14.72 16.96
N ARG A 357 10.18 -15.48 17.95
CA ARG A 357 9.33 -16.41 18.75
C ARG A 357 8.28 -15.71 19.62
N THR A 358 8.56 -14.48 20.05
CA THR A 358 7.65 -13.69 20.89
C THR A 358 6.48 -13.12 20.08
N TYR A 359 6.74 -12.77 18.82
CA TYR A 359 5.77 -12.04 18.00
C TYR A 359 5.11 -12.86 16.90
N LEU A 360 5.70 -13.98 16.44
CA LEU A 360 5.22 -14.76 15.29
C LEU A 360 4.74 -16.17 15.69
N HIS A 361 3.77 -16.72 14.95
CA HIS A 361 3.39 -18.13 15.06
C HIS A 361 4.48 -19.05 14.50
N ALA A 362 5.06 -18.67 13.37
CA ALA A 362 6.04 -19.48 12.66
C ALA A 362 7.37 -19.51 13.43
N LYS A 363 7.64 -20.63 14.13
CA LYS A 363 8.91 -20.88 14.81
C LYS A 363 10.00 -21.13 13.74
N ASP A 364 10.89 -20.17 13.56
CA ASP A 364 12.22 -20.30 12.93
C ASP A 364 12.33 -21.34 11.78
N SER A 365 11.57 -21.20 10.70
CA SER A 365 11.78 -22.00 9.48
C SER A 365 12.57 -21.22 8.43
N ALA A 366 13.83 -20.92 8.73
CA ALA A 366 14.81 -20.43 7.74
C ALA A 366 15.87 -21.48 7.37
N VAL A 367 15.66 -22.77 7.69
CA VAL A 367 16.56 -23.84 7.25
C VAL A 367 15.81 -24.78 6.31
N ALA A 368 16.11 -24.62 5.02
CA ALA A 368 15.91 -25.56 3.91
C ALA A 368 14.74 -26.56 4.00
N GLY A 369 13.69 -26.28 3.21
CA GLY A 369 13.01 -27.34 2.44
C GLY A 369 11.99 -28.21 3.16
N GLU A 370 11.12 -27.66 4.02
CA GLU A 370 9.85 -28.34 4.35
C GLU A 370 8.66 -27.72 3.59
N PRO A 371 7.79 -28.55 2.98
CA PRO A 371 6.65 -28.09 2.21
C PRO A 371 5.50 -27.71 3.15
N THR A 372 5.44 -26.45 3.56
CA THR A 372 4.16 -25.80 3.83
C THR A 372 3.51 -25.48 2.48
N GLN A 373 2.18 -25.43 2.40
CA GLN A 373 1.45 -24.95 1.21
C GLN A 373 1.67 -23.44 1.00
N GLN A 374 2.93 -23.03 0.90
CA GLN A 374 3.38 -21.67 0.65
C GLN A 374 3.73 -21.56 -0.82
N PHE A 375 3.17 -20.53 -1.44
CA PHE A 375 3.55 -19.99 -2.72
C PHE A 375 5.08 -20.00 -2.88
N ASN A 376 5.56 -20.68 -3.92
CA ASN A 376 6.98 -20.69 -4.30
C ASN A 376 7.18 -19.73 -5.49
N PRO A 377 7.60 -18.47 -5.25
CA PRO A 377 7.76 -17.47 -6.31
C PRO A 377 8.84 -17.83 -7.35
N SER A 378 9.71 -18.82 -7.08
CA SER A 378 10.72 -19.28 -8.06
C SER A 378 10.13 -20.07 -9.24
N GLN A 379 8.84 -20.40 -9.23
CA GLN A 379 8.14 -21.06 -10.34
C GLN A 379 7.40 -20.10 -11.28
N VAL A 380 7.47 -18.78 -11.03
CA VAL A 380 6.87 -17.75 -11.90
C VAL A 380 7.86 -17.30 -12.99
N ALA A 381 9.13 -17.68 -12.87
CA ALA A 381 10.17 -17.43 -13.87
C ALA A 381 10.64 -18.73 -14.51
N GLU A 382 9.82 -19.33 -15.40
CA GLU A 382 10.24 -20.24 -16.48
C GLU A 382 9.14 -20.56 -17.50
#